data_AF-A0A954JA84-F1
#
_entry.id   AF-A0A954JA84-F1
#
_cell.length_a   1.000
_cell.length_b   1.000
_cell.length_c   1.000
_cell.angle_alpha   90.00
_cell.angle_beta   90.00
_cell.angle_gamma   90.00
#
_symmetry.space_group_name_H-M   'P 1'
#
loop_
_entity.id
_entity.type
_entity.pdbx_description
1 polymer ?
#
loop_
_entity_poly.entity_id
_entity_poly.type
_entity_poly.pdbx_seq_one_letter_code
_entity_poly.pdbx_strand_id
1 'polypeptide(L)'
;MSTHKKHKHAKRDRLRELYGDNTPTKGNSLSQRGKPKYLGGNGRKTTGITRRYFRKNMQRIRVVEDGQVVRRWVPVSMIRAGLIQKPVVREPFTIPDLEANS
;
A
#
# COMPACT_ATOMS: atom_id res chain seq x y z
N MET A 1 -19.55 -5.18 -23.69
CA MET A 1 -19.32 -4.25 -22.54
C MET A 1 -19.29 -2.83 -23.07
N SER A 2 -19.87 -1.86 -22.35
CA SER A 2 -19.72 -0.44 -22.69
C SER A 2 -18.24 -0.03 -22.74
N THR A 3 -17.88 0.87 -23.65
CA THR A 3 -16.53 1.45 -23.82
C THR A 3 -15.97 1.96 -22.50
N HIS A 4 -16.82 2.61 -21.69
CA HIS A 4 -16.48 3.12 -20.37
C HIS A 4 -15.98 2.02 -19.41
N LYS A 5 -16.62 0.84 -19.44
CA LYS A 5 -16.23 -0.28 -18.60
C LYS A 5 -14.88 -0.85 -19.04
N LYS A 6 -14.63 -0.93 -20.36
CA LYS A 6 -13.34 -1.37 -20.92
C LYS A 6 -12.19 -0.45 -20.48
N HIS A 7 -12.36 0.87 -20.61
CA HIS A 7 -11.36 1.85 -20.19
C HIS A 7 -11.10 1.80 -18.67
N LYS A 8 -12.17 1.61 -17.88
CA LYS A 8 -12.06 1.45 -16.41
C LYS A 8 -11.23 0.22 -16.01
N HIS A 9 -11.44 -0.92 -16.69
CA HIS A 9 -10.67 -2.13 -16.44
C HIS A 9 -9.19 -1.95 -16.82
N ALA A 10 -8.91 -1.45 -18.02
CA ALA A 10 -7.54 -1.18 -18.48
C ALA A 10 -6.77 -0.27 -17.51
N LYS A 11 -7.40 0.80 -17.01
CA LYS A 11 -6.78 1.69 -16.01
C LYS A 11 -6.48 0.98 -14.70
N ARG A 12 -7.36 0.07 -14.25
CA ARG A 12 -7.18 -0.68 -13.00
C ARG A 12 -6.07 -1.73 -13.13
N ASP A 13 -5.97 -2.38 -14.29
CA ASP A 13 -4.96 -3.41 -14.54
C ASP A 13 -3.55 -2.79 -14.59
N ARG A 14 -3.38 -1.64 -15.25
CA ARG A 14 -2.13 -0.86 -15.20
C ARG A 14 -1.71 -0.51 -13.77
N LEU A 15 -2.66 -0.10 -12.92
CA LEU A 15 -2.36 0.21 -11.51
C LEU A 15 -1.98 -1.04 -10.69
N ARG A 16 -2.51 -2.22 -11.04
CA ARG A 16 -2.16 -3.48 -10.41
C ARG A 16 -0.78 -3.97 -10.82
N GLU A 17 -0.38 -3.73 -12.06
CA GLU A 17 0.97 -4.02 -12.54
C GLU A 17 2.01 -3.17 -11.79
N LEU A 18 1.77 -1.87 -11.67
CA LEU A 18 2.71 -0.94 -11.01
C LEU A 18 2.78 -1.12 -9.49
N TYR A 19 1.62 -1.21 -8.81
CA TYR A 19 1.55 -1.16 -7.35
C TYR A 19 1.07 -2.48 -6.71
N GLY A 20 0.94 -3.53 -7.51
CA GLY A 20 0.42 -4.82 -7.06
C GLY A 20 -1.06 -4.79 -6.67
N ASP A 21 -1.53 -5.91 -6.11
CA ASP A 21 -2.86 -5.95 -5.53
C ASP A 21 -2.89 -5.24 -4.17
N ASN A 22 -3.58 -4.11 -4.12
CA ASN A 22 -3.77 -3.31 -2.92
C ASN A 22 -5.12 -3.57 -2.25
N THR A 23 -5.88 -4.57 -2.72
CA THR A 23 -7.12 -4.96 -2.06
C THR A 23 -6.82 -5.65 -0.71
N PRO A 24 -7.53 -5.30 0.37
CA PRO A 24 -7.34 -5.96 1.66
C PRO A 24 -7.75 -7.43 1.58
N THR A 25 -6.87 -8.31 2.06
CA THR A 25 -7.20 -9.74 2.19
C THR A 25 -8.19 -9.92 3.35
N LYS A 26 -9.16 -10.82 3.18
CA LYS A 26 -10.13 -11.16 4.23
C LYS A 26 -9.59 -12.30 5.08
N GLY A 27 -9.90 -12.27 6.37
CA GLY A 27 -9.69 -13.40 7.27
C GLY A 27 -10.64 -13.37 8.45
N ASN A 28 -10.43 -14.28 9.39
CA ASN A 28 -11.22 -14.32 10.63
C ASN A 28 -10.34 -13.93 11.82
N SER A 29 -10.94 -13.22 12.77
CA SER A 29 -10.40 -13.05 14.11
C SER A 29 -10.98 -14.15 15.00
N LEU A 30 -10.10 -14.97 15.56
CA LEU A 30 -10.47 -16.10 16.40
C LEU A 30 -10.22 -15.72 17.87
N SER A 31 -11.28 -15.71 18.66
CA SER A 31 -11.18 -15.55 20.11
C SER A 31 -11.24 -16.93 20.77
N GLN A 32 -10.22 -17.28 21.56
CA GLN A 32 -10.12 -18.57 22.25
C GLN A 32 -9.85 -18.38 23.75
N ARG A 33 -10.42 -19.25 24.57
CA ARG A 33 -10.21 -19.30 26.02
C ARG A 33 -9.57 -20.62 26.44
N GLY A 34 -8.80 -20.59 27.52
CA GLY A 34 -8.22 -21.77 28.15
C GLY A 34 -6.79 -22.08 27.68
N LYS A 35 -6.12 -22.99 28.39
CA LYS A 35 -4.75 -23.38 28.10
C LYS A 35 -4.75 -24.52 27.05
N PRO A 36 -3.87 -24.47 26.03
CA PRO A 36 -3.69 -25.59 25.11
C PRO A 36 -3.35 -26.91 25.79
N LYS A 37 -3.73 -28.03 25.15
CA LYS A 37 -3.41 -29.37 25.62
C LYS A 37 -1.90 -29.63 25.73
N TYR A 38 -1.13 -29.16 24.75
CA TYR A 38 0.33 -29.33 24.73
C TYR A 38 1.04 -28.61 25.90
N LEU A 39 0.36 -27.71 26.62
CA LEU A 39 0.88 -27.09 27.84
C LEU A 39 0.28 -27.69 29.12
N GLY A 40 -0.30 -28.88 29.05
CA GLY A 40 -0.96 -29.56 30.18
C GLY A 40 -2.33 -28.98 30.56
N GLY A 41 -2.96 -28.24 29.65
CA GLY A 41 -4.33 -27.75 29.82
C GLY A 41 -5.38 -28.72 29.29
N ASN A 42 -6.65 -28.50 29.60
CA ASN A 42 -7.75 -29.30 29.04
C ASN A 42 -8.00 -29.00 27.53
N GLY A 43 -7.53 -27.84 27.05
CA GLY A 43 -7.64 -27.41 25.66
C GLY A 43 -8.22 -25.99 25.50
N ARG A 44 -7.89 -25.35 24.37
CA ARG A 44 -8.48 -24.05 24.00
C ARG A 44 -9.89 -24.26 23.45
N LYS A 45 -10.85 -23.48 23.93
CA LYS A 45 -12.22 -23.42 23.39
C LYS A 45 -12.40 -22.13 22.61
N THR A 46 -13.01 -22.23 21.43
CA THR A 46 -13.33 -21.06 20.60
C THR A 46 -14.55 -20.36 21.18
N THR A 47 -14.41 -19.10 21.54
CA THR A 47 -15.46 -18.25 22.11
C THR A 47 -16.13 -17.38 21.06
N GLY A 48 -15.44 -17.08 19.95
CA GLY A 48 -16.03 -16.30 18.86
C GLY A 48 -15.18 -16.30 17.61
N ILE A 49 -15.86 -16.16 16.47
CA ILE A 49 -15.26 -16.02 15.14
C ILE A 49 -15.88 -14.80 14.47
N THR A 50 -15.09 -13.76 14.23
CA THR A 50 -15.54 -12.55 13.54
C THR A 50 -14.73 -12.31 12.27
N ARG A 51 -15.30 -11.66 11.26
CA ARG A 51 -14.56 -11.30 10.04
C ARG A 51 -13.63 -10.12 10.32
N ARG A 52 -12.41 -10.17 9.76
CA ARG A 52 -11.44 -9.07 9.78
C ARG A 52 -10.81 -8.85 8.41
N TYR A 53 -10.22 -7.68 8.23
CA TYR A 53 -9.52 -7.30 7.00
C TYR A 53 -8.05 -7.03 7.29
N PHE A 54 -7.17 -7.66 6.53
CA PHE A 54 -5.74 -7.40 6.54
C PHE A 54 -5.43 -6.30 5.54
N ARG A 55 -5.24 -5.08 6.05
CA ARG A 55 -4.95 -3.91 5.23
C ARG A 55 -3.44 -3.70 5.16
N LYS A 56 -2.91 -3.46 3.95
CA LYS A 56 -1.56 -2.92 3.78
C LYS A 56 -1.51 -1.50 4.33
N ASN A 57 -0.36 -1.08 4.88
CA ASN A 57 -0.13 0.33 5.20
C ASN A 57 0.03 1.10 3.89
N MET A 58 -1.01 1.85 3.50
CA MET A 58 -1.02 2.66 2.29
C MET A 58 -0.76 4.12 2.64
N GLN A 59 0.04 4.80 1.83
CA GLN A 59 0.38 6.20 1.99
C GLN A 59 0.01 6.97 0.73
N ARG A 60 -0.53 8.17 0.90
CA ARG A 60 -0.90 9.04 -0.22
C ARG A 60 0.25 9.98 -0.54
N ILE A 61 1.02 9.64 -1.58
CA ILE A 61 2.23 10.38 -1.97
C ILE A 61 2.17 10.84 -3.43
N ARG A 62 3.05 11.79 -3.77
CA ARG A 62 3.33 12.15 -5.17
C ARG A 62 4.37 11.16 -5.71
N VAL A 63 4.13 10.69 -6.91
CA VAL A 63 4.93 9.69 -7.62
C VAL A 63 5.10 10.13 -9.06
N VAL A 64 6.27 9.84 -9.62
CA VAL A 64 6.51 10.04 -11.05
C VAL A 64 6.06 8.76 -11.76
N GLU A 65 4.98 8.84 -12.55
CA GLU A 65 4.46 7.79 -13.42
C GLU A 65 4.66 8.24 -14.87
N ASP A 66 5.42 7.51 -15.69
CA ASP A 66 5.61 7.81 -17.13
C ASP A 66 5.94 9.28 -17.43
N GLY A 67 6.81 9.89 -16.62
CA GLY A 67 7.23 11.30 -16.75
C GLY A 67 6.26 12.33 -16.17
N GLN A 68 5.08 11.94 -15.70
CA GLN A 68 4.11 12.83 -15.06
C GLN A 68 4.09 12.66 -13.54
N VAL A 69 3.97 13.77 -12.82
CA VAL A 69 3.84 13.75 -11.35
C VAL A 69 2.37 13.57 -10.98
N VAL A 70 2.03 12.44 -10.38
CA VAL A 70 0.65 12.11 -9.98
C VAL A 70 0.58 11.75 -8.50
N ARG A 71 -0.58 11.98 -7.87
CA ARG A 71 -0.86 11.53 -6.50
C ARG A 71 -1.51 10.15 -6.51
N ARG A 72 -0.93 9.19 -5.77
CA ARG A 72 -1.46 7.82 -5.63
C ARG A 72 -1.44 7.32 -4.19
N TRP A 73 -2.26 6.30 -3.96
CA TRP A 73 -2.15 5.44 -2.79
C TRP A 73 -1.14 4.35 -3.08
N VAL A 74 -0.08 4.33 -2.29
CA VAL A 74 1.08 3.48 -2.51
C VAL A 74 1.33 2.65 -1.24
N PRO A 75 1.61 1.34 -1.35
CA PRO A 75 1.98 0.54 -0.20
C PRO A 75 3.38 0.91 0.32
N VAL A 76 3.51 1.06 1.64
CA VAL A 76 4.79 1.42 2.28
C VAL A 76 5.90 0.40 1.99
N SER A 77 5.57 -0.88 1.78
CA SER A 77 6.55 -1.91 1.42
C SER A 77 7.33 -1.55 0.15
N MET A 78 6.66 -1.02 -0.88
CA MET A 78 7.31 -0.63 -2.13
C MET A 78 8.11 0.66 -1.98
N ILE A 79 7.65 1.59 -1.13
CA ILE A 79 8.42 2.80 -0.79
C ILE A 79 9.73 2.41 -0.12
N ARG A 80 9.69 1.48 0.83
CA ARG A 80 10.88 0.98 1.54
C ARG A 80 11.83 0.23 0.62
N ALA A 81 11.30 -0.49 -0.36
CA ALA A 81 12.09 -1.21 -1.36
C ALA A 81 12.71 -0.30 -2.44
N GLY A 82 12.40 1.00 -2.45
CA GLY A 82 12.92 1.94 -3.46
C GLY A 82 12.32 1.75 -4.87
N LEU A 83 11.29 0.93 -5.03
CA LEU A 83 10.63 0.65 -6.32
C LEU A 83 9.85 1.83 -6.88
N ILE A 84 9.81 2.95 -6.15
CA ILE A 84 8.91 4.05 -6.39
C ILE A 84 9.67 5.36 -6.42
N GLN A 85 9.66 6.00 -7.58
CA GLN A 85 10.31 7.29 -7.78
C GLN A 85 9.44 8.43 -7.24
N LYS A 86 9.96 9.12 -6.22
CA LYS A 86 9.35 10.37 -5.73
C LYS A 86 9.81 11.53 -6.62
N PRO A 87 8.95 12.54 -6.84
CA PRO A 87 9.36 13.74 -7.55
C PRO A 87 10.37 14.52 -6.70
N VAL A 88 11.46 14.92 -7.33
CA VAL A 88 12.47 15.82 -6.76
C VAL A 88 11.96 17.25 -6.97
N VAL A 89 11.81 18.03 -5.89
CA VAL A 89 11.29 19.41 -5.96
C VAL A 89 12.40 20.44 -6.18
N ARG A 90 13.61 20.12 -5.69
CA ARG A 90 14.81 20.95 -5.82
C ARG A 90 15.96 20.02 -6.16
N GLU A 91 16.82 20.46 -7.08
CA GLU A 91 18.03 19.72 -7.39
C GLU A 91 18.89 19.60 -6.13
N PRO A 92 19.42 18.40 -5.85
CA PRO A 92 20.27 18.20 -4.70
C PRO A 92 21.61 18.92 -4.93
N PHE A 93 22.11 19.63 -3.90
CA PHE A 93 23.43 20.26 -3.87
C PHE A 93 23.64 21.48 -4.79
N THR A 94 22.60 22.22 -5.13
CA THR A 94 22.75 23.52 -5.83
C THR A 94 22.87 24.66 -4.83
N ILE A 95 23.91 25.49 -5.01
CA ILE A 95 24.02 26.80 -4.34
C ILE A 95 23.16 27.75 -5.18
N PRO A 96 22.16 28.44 -4.61
CA PRO A 96 21.44 29.47 -5.37
C PRO A 96 22.43 30.58 -5.74
N ASP A 97 22.52 30.88 -7.04
CA ASP A 97 23.50 31.83 -7.60
C ASP A 97 23.43 33.19 -6.88
N LEU A 98 24.56 33.64 -6.33
CA LEU A 98 24.71 34.90 -5.59
C LEU A 98 24.61 36.16 -6.48
N GLU A 99 24.51 36.00 -7.80
CA GLU A 99 24.65 37.05 -8.82
C GLU A 99 23.34 37.77 -9.19
N ALA A 100 22.20 37.44 -8.56
CA ALA A 100 20.89 37.96 -8.98
C ALA A 100 20.47 39.30 -8.32
N ASN A 101 21.31 39.91 -7.46
CA ASN A 101 20.95 41.10 -6.66
C ASN A 101 22.02 42.22 -6.63
N SER A 102 22.95 42.26 -7.58
CA SER A 102 23.91 43.36 -7.75
C SER A 102 23.58 44.22 -8.96
#